data_AF-A0A519TB72-F1
#
_entry.id   AF-A0A519TB72-F1
#
_cell.length_a   1.000
_cell.length_b   1.000
_cell.length_c   1.000
_cell.angle_alpha   90.00
_cell.angle_beta   90.00
_cell.angle_gamma   90.00
#
_symmetry.space_group_name_H-M   'P 1'
#
loop_
_entity.id
_entity.type
_entity.pdbx_description
1 polymer ?
#
loop_
_entity_poly.entity_id
_entity_poly.type
_entity_poly.pdbx_seq_one_letter_code
_entity_poly.pdbx_strand_id
1 'polypeptide(L)'
;MNARFLTHFAAFALAIFAVLFGLRASFGAAVVHPSAPAVLAVLLVLTLLTYWFTARVTQRSPDNFLVAYFGGVGLRLVLGIGIILSYFLGGSLGNNHAMLTFLGAFFIGYFLCAGFEIWAIFSNLRPFSAKQVPKE
;
A
#
# COMPACT_ATOMS: atom_id res chain seq x y z
N MET A 1 0.64 -18.25 2.77
CA MET A 1 1.40 -17.00 2.47
C MET A 1 2.83 -17.40 2.20
N ASN A 2 3.46 -16.89 1.13
CA ASN A 2 4.79 -17.35 0.72
C ASN A 2 5.87 -16.63 1.55
N ALA A 3 6.84 -17.36 2.13
CA ALA A 3 7.83 -16.76 3.04
C ALA A 3 8.66 -15.65 2.35
N ARG A 4 8.98 -15.83 1.06
CA ARG A 4 9.68 -14.82 0.25
C ARG A 4 8.91 -13.51 0.12
N PHE A 5 7.59 -13.58 -0.05
CA PHE A 5 6.75 -12.38 -0.11
C PHE A 5 6.79 -11.63 1.21
N LEU A 6 6.72 -12.33 2.34
CA LEU A 6 6.79 -11.71 3.66
C LEU A 6 8.12 -10.99 3.87
N THR A 7 9.24 -11.59 3.45
CA THR A 7 10.56 -10.97 3.51
C THR A 7 10.65 -9.71 2.65
N HIS A 8 10.13 -9.75 1.42
CA HIS A 8 10.12 -8.58 0.54
C HIS A 8 9.20 -7.47 1.04
N PHE A 9 8.03 -7.83 1.58
CA PHE A 9 7.11 -6.89 2.21
C PHE A 9 7.73 -6.26 3.46
N ALA A 10 8.38 -7.06 4.32
CA ALA A 10 9.06 -6.56 5.50
C ALA A 10 10.22 -5.63 5.13
N ALA A 11 11.05 -6.02 4.15
CA ALA A 11 12.14 -5.16 3.65
C ALA A 11 11.62 -3.84 3.07
N PHE A 12 10.52 -3.89 2.31
CA PHE A 12 9.86 -2.72 1.75
C PHE A 12 9.28 -1.80 2.85
N ALA A 13 8.58 -2.38 3.82
CA ALA A 13 8.04 -1.65 4.97
C ALA A 13 9.18 -0.97 5.75
N LEU A 14 10.25 -1.71 6.04
CA LEU A 14 11.41 -1.22 6.78
C LEU A 14 12.13 -0.11 6.01
N ALA A 15 12.29 -0.25 4.68
CA ALA A 15 12.85 0.78 3.83
C ALA A 15 12.01 2.07 3.85
N ILE A 16 10.69 1.97 3.74
CA ILE A 16 9.80 3.14 3.80
C ILE A 16 9.85 3.80 5.17
N PHE A 17 9.81 3.02 6.25
CA PHE A 17 9.93 3.56 7.60
C PHE A 17 11.29 4.21 7.83
N ALA A 18 12.39 3.63 7.33
CA ALA A 18 13.72 4.20 7.43
C ALA A 18 13.83 5.53 6.70
N VAL A 19 13.29 5.61 5.47
CA VAL A 19 13.24 6.86 4.69
C VAL A 19 12.39 7.91 5.41
N LEU A 20 11.22 7.54 5.93
CA LEU A 20 10.32 8.46 6.62
C LEU A 20 10.91 8.97 7.94
N PHE A 21 11.53 8.09 8.74
CA PHE A 21 12.21 8.48 9.97
C PHE A 21 13.46 9.32 9.67
N GLY A 22 14.22 9.01 8.62
CA GLY A 22 15.34 9.82 8.17
C GLY A 22 14.91 11.22 7.74
N LEU A 23 13.85 11.33 6.93
CA LEU A 23 13.26 12.62 6.54
C LEU A 23 12.77 13.40 7.76
N ARG A 24 12.11 12.73 8.72
CA ARG A 24 11.65 13.37 9.96
C ARG A 24 12.80 13.85 10.84
N ALA A 25 13.89 13.08 10.93
CA ALA A 25 15.07 13.45 11.70
C ALA A 25 15.82 14.65 11.09
N SER A 26 15.88 14.72 9.76
CA SER A 26 16.61 15.78 9.04
C SER A 26 15.81 17.08 8.89
N PHE A 27 14.49 16.99 8.70
CA PHE A 27 13.65 18.14 8.33
C PHE A 27 12.54 18.47 9.36
N GLY A 28 12.39 17.65 10.40
CA GLY A 28 11.42 17.88 11.47
C GLY A 28 9.95 17.84 11.01
N ALA A 29 9.07 18.42 11.83
CA ALA A 29 7.63 18.50 11.56
C ALA A 29 7.26 19.46 10.41
N ALA A 30 8.25 20.18 9.85
CA ALA A 30 8.04 21.06 8.71
C ALA A 30 7.82 20.28 7.39
N VAL A 31 8.37 19.07 7.27
CA VAL A 31 8.25 18.24 6.06
C VAL A 31 7.46 16.96 6.30
N VAL A 32 7.55 16.37 7.49
CA VAL A 32 6.87 15.12 7.82
C VAL A 32 5.83 15.37 8.90
N HIS A 33 4.55 15.29 8.52
CA HIS A 33 3.44 15.45 9.47
C HIS A 33 3.53 14.39 10.59
N PRO A 34 3.24 14.74 11.86
CA PRO A 34 3.32 13.79 12.98
C PRO A 34 2.48 12.52 12.81
N SER A 35 1.37 12.60 12.04
CA SER A 35 0.49 11.45 11.74
C SER A 35 0.94 10.63 10.53
N ALA A 36 1.95 11.06 9.76
CA ALA A 36 2.45 10.35 8.59
C ALA A 36 2.89 8.89 8.88
N PRO A 37 3.56 8.57 10.01
CA PRO A 37 3.92 7.18 10.32
C PRO A 37 2.69 6.30 10.55
N ALA A 38 1.65 6.83 11.18
CA ALA A 38 0.41 6.11 11.44
C ALA A 38 -0.35 5.82 10.14
N VAL A 39 -0.44 6.80 9.24
CA VAL A 39 -1.04 6.63 7.92
C VAL A 39 -0.29 5.59 7.09
N LEU A 40 1.04 5.65 7.09
CA LEU A 40 1.85 4.66 6.38
C LEU A 40 1.74 3.27 6.97
N ALA A 41 1.68 3.14 8.30
CA ALA A 41 1.40 1.88 8.96
C ALA A 41 0.04 1.31 8.51
N VAL A 42 -1.01 2.14 8.48
CA VAL A 42 -2.34 1.74 8.01
C VAL A 42 -2.29 1.28 6.55
N LEU A 43 -1.62 2.02 5.66
CA LEU A 43 -1.49 1.65 4.25
C LEU A 43 -0.72 0.33 4.05
N LEU A 44 0.33 0.10 4.84
CA LEU A 44 1.09 -1.16 4.82
C LEU A 44 0.25 -2.33 5.32
N VAL A 45 -0.44 -2.16 6.44
CA VAL A 45 -1.37 -3.18 6.97
C VAL A 45 -2.47 -3.48 5.96
N LEU A 46 -3.02 -2.44 5.31
CA LEU A 46 -4.00 -2.62 4.25
C LEU A 46 -3.44 -3.48 3.13
N THR A 47 -2.25 -3.14 2.63
CA THR A 47 -1.60 -3.86 1.53
C THR A 47 -1.38 -5.33 1.87
N LEU A 48 -0.99 -5.61 3.12
CA LEU A 48 -0.82 -6.97 3.60
C LEU A 48 -2.16 -7.72 3.64
N LEU A 49 -3.21 -7.09 4.16
CA LEU A 49 -4.56 -7.65 4.22
C LEU A 49 -5.14 -7.88 2.83
N THR A 50 -5.00 -6.92 1.92
CA THR A 50 -5.46 -7.03 0.55
C THR A 50 -4.78 -8.19 -0.15
N TYR A 51 -3.45 -8.26 -0.08
CA TYR A 51 -2.70 -9.36 -0.66
C TYR A 51 -3.08 -10.71 -0.03
N TRP A 52 -3.26 -10.77 1.29
CA TRP A 52 -3.70 -11.99 1.97
C TRP A 52 -5.09 -12.43 1.48
N PHE A 53 -6.01 -11.48 1.33
CA PHE A 53 -7.36 -11.73 0.82
C PHE A 53 -7.31 -12.21 -0.63
N THR A 54 -6.60 -11.52 -1.52
CA THR A 54 -6.39 -11.93 -2.91
C THR A 54 -5.78 -13.33 -2.97
N ALA A 55 -4.70 -13.60 -2.24
CA ALA A 55 -4.07 -14.92 -2.21
C ALA A 55 -5.03 -16.02 -1.74
N ARG A 56 -5.87 -15.75 -0.73
CA ARG A 56 -6.84 -16.73 -0.20
C ARG A 56 -8.02 -16.97 -1.13
N VAL A 57 -8.47 -15.95 -1.84
CA VAL A 57 -9.55 -16.05 -2.85
C VAL A 57 -9.04 -16.77 -4.10
N THR A 58 -7.86 -16.42 -4.60
CA THR A 58 -7.24 -17.08 -5.78
C THR A 58 -6.94 -18.55 -5.54
N GLN A 59 -6.59 -18.94 -4.30
CA GLN A 59 -6.44 -20.35 -3.93
C GLN A 59 -7.74 -21.15 -4.02
N ARG A 60 -8.92 -20.51 -3.91
CA ARG A 60 -10.22 -21.16 -4.02
C ARG A 60 -10.80 -21.11 -5.43
N SER A 61 -10.56 -20.04 -6.19
CA SER A 61 -11.06 -19.89 -7.55
C SER A 61 -10.15 -18.98 -8.38
N PRO A 62 -9.43 -19.51 -9.39
CA PRO A 62 -8.55 -18.73 -10.27
C PRO A 62 -9.30 -17.63 -11.04
N ASP A 63 -10.56 -17.88 -11.41
CA ASP A 63 -11.38 -16.94 -12.19
C ASP A 63 -11.76 -15.67 -11.42
N ASN A 64 -11.73 -15.74 -10.08
CA ASN A 64 -12.04 -14.58 -9.22
C ASN A 64 -10.81 -13.72 -8.90
N PHE A 65 -9.65 -14.00 -9.50
CA PHE A 65 -8.43 -13.21 -9.30
C PHE A 65 -8.66 -11.73 -9.60
N LEU A 66 -9.30 -11.42 -10.73
CA LEU A 66 -9.55 -10.04 -11.16
C LEU A 66 -10.46 -9.31 -10.17
N VAL A 67 -11.54 -9.96 -9.72
CA VAL A 67 -12.49 -9.39 -8.76
C VAL A 67 -11.83 -9.14 -7.41
N ALA A 68 -10.99 -10.06 -6.94
CA ALA A 68 -10.25 -9.89 -5.69
C ALA A 68 -9.23 -8.75 -5.77
N TYR A 69 -8.57 -8.57 -6.92
CA TYR A 69 -7.65 -7.46 -7.15
C TYR A 69 -8.39 -6.11 -7.22
N PHE A 70 -9.42 -5.99 -8.04
CA PHE A 70 -10.20 -4.76 -8.15
C PHE A 70 -10.93 -4.43 -6.84
N GLY A 71 -11.39 -5.43 -6.10
CA GLY A 71 -11.94 -5.26 -4.76
C GLY A 71 -10.89 -4.72 -3.78
N GLY A 72 -9.66 -5.20 -3.87
CA GLY A 72 -8.54 -4.69 -3.09
C GLY A 72 -8.15 -3.25 -3.39
N VAL A 73 -8.03 -2.91 -4.68
CA VAL A 73 -7.80 -1.54 -5.15
C VAL A 73 -8.94 -0.62 -4.73
N GLY A 74 -10.19 -1.07 -4.87
CA GLY A 74 -11.38 -0.32 -4.47
C GLY A 74 -11.43 -0.07 -2.97
N LEU A 75 -11.17 -1.10 -2.15
CA LEU A 75 -11.08 -0.99 -0.70
C LEU A 75 -10.02 0.03 -0.29
N ARG A 76 -8.85 -0.02 -0.93
CA ARG A 76 -7.75 0.92 -0.71
C ARG A 76 -8.12 2.35 -1.07
N LEU A 77 -8.84 2.55 -2.17
CA LEU A 77 -9.35 3.85 -2.59
C LEU A 77 -10.35 4.41 -1.58
N VAL A 78 -11.32 3.60 -1.15
CA VAL A 78 -12.34 4.00 -0.15
C VAL A 78 -11.68 4.34 1.18
N LEU A 79 -10.75 3.51 1.67
CA LEU A 79 -10.00 3.78 2.90
C LEU A 79 -9.08 5.00 2.75
N GLY A 80 -8.47 5.19 1.59
CA GLY A 80 -7.67 6.38 1.29
C GLY A 80 -8.50 7.66 1.37
N ILE A 81 -9.67 7.65 0.74
CA ILE A 81 -10.65 8.74 0.83
C ILE A 81 -11.10 8.95 2.28
N GLY A 82 -11.36 7.88 3.04
CA GLY A 82 -11.72 7.95 4.46
C GLY A 82 -10.63 8.56 5.34
N ILE A 83 -9.35 8.27 5.07
CA ILE A 83 -8.21 8.86 5.77
C ILE A 83 -8.11 10.36 5.46
N ILE A 84 -8.28 10.75 4.20
CA ILE A 84 -8.27 12.17 3.79
C ILE A 84 -9.45 12.91 4.42
N LEU A 85 -10.66 12.32 4.38
CA LEU A 85 -11.87 12.90 4.98
C LEU A 85 -11.76 13.03 6.50
N SER A 86 -11.25 12.02 7.19
CA SER A 86 -11.06 12.10 8.65
C SER A 86 -10.06 13.18 9.04
N TYR A 87 -9.01 13.38 8.24
CA TYR A 87 -8.08 14.50 8.40
C TYR A 87 -8.75 15.86 8.17
N PHE A 88 -9.65 15.94 7.17
CA PHE A 88 -10.38 17.17 6.85
C PHE A 88 -11.44 17.53 7.92
N LEU A 89 -12.17 16.53 8.41
CA LEU A 89 -13.17 16.65 9.48
C LEU A 89 -12.56 16.96 10.85
N GLY A 90 -11.30 16.56 11.08
CA GLY A 90 -10.56 16.83 12.32
C GLY A 90 -10.14 18.29 12.54
N GLY A 91 -10.57 19.23 11.69
CA GLY A 91 -10.36 20.66 11.92
C GLY A 91 -9.02 21.23 11.43
N SER A 92 -8.22 20.47 10.68
CA SER A 92 -6.94 20.93 10.10
C SER A 92 -7.12 21.84 8.86
N LEU A 93 -8.16 22.67 8.83
CA LEU A 93 -8.44 23.63 7.75
C LEU A 93 -7.59 24.92 7.86
N GLY A 94 -6.95 25.16 9.00
CA GLY A 94 -6.21 26.41 9.25
C GLY A 94 -4.75 26.44 8.75
N ASN A 95 -4.12 25.29 8.49
CA ASN A 95 -2.69 25.21 8.16
C ASN A 95 -2.44 24.50 6.83
N ASN A 96 -2.42 25.29 5.75
CA ASN A 96 -2.22 24.82 4.38
C ASN A 96 -0.92 23.98 4.21
N HIS A 97 0.12 24.30 4.97
CA HIS A 97 1.40 23.58 4.93
C HIS A 97 1.33 22.17 5.54
N ALA A 98 0.58 22.01 6.65
CA ALA A 98 0.36 20.71 7.29
C ALA A 98 -0.49 19.79 6.41
N MET A 99 -1.49 20.35 5.71
CA MET A 99 -2.30 19.63 4.74
C MET A 99 -1.47 19.14 3.54
N LEU A 100 -0.61 20.00 2.97
CA LEU A 100 0.22 19.64 1.82
C LEU A 100 1.24 18.54 2.17
N THR A 101 1.88 18.64 3.33
CA THR A 101 2.85 17.62 3.80
C THR A 101 2.17 16.29 4.11
N PHE A 102 0.99 16.32 4.72
CA PHE A 102 0.17 15.12 4.95
C PHE A 102 -0.27 14.47 3.64
N LEU A 103 -0.82 15.26 2.72
CA LEU A 103 -1.33 14.77 1.43
C LEU A 103 -0.20 14.22 0.57
N GLY A 104 0.96 14.89 0.55
CA GLY A 104 2.16 14.42 -0.15
C GLY A 104 2.65 13.08 0.40
N ALA A 105 2.78 12.94 1.72
CA ALA A 105 3.16 11.67 2.35
C ALA A 105 2.14 10.55 2.08
N PHE A 106 0.85 10.88 2.11
CA PHE A 106 -0.22 9.95 1.79
C PHE A 106 -0.13 9.48 0.33
N PHE A 107 -0.02 10.39 -0.65
CA PHE A 107 0.05 10.01 -2.07
C PHE A 107 1.30 9.22 -2.39
N ILE A 108 2.47 9.65 -1.91
CA ILE A 108 3.73 8.92 -2.14
C ILE A 108 3.64 7.52 -1.53
N GLY A 109 3.18 7.42 -0.28
CA GLY A 109 2.94 6.15 0.40
C GLY A 109 1.95 5.28 -0.35
N TYR A 110 0.83 5.85 -0.82
CA TYR A 110 -0.18 5.16 -1.61
C TYR A 110 0.41 4.58 -2.90
N PHE A 111 1.16 5.38 -3.68
CA PHE A 111 1.76 4.94 -4.94
C PHE A 111 2.81 3.86 -4.75
N LEU A 112 3.71 4.02 -3.77
CA LEU A 112 4.71 3.00 -3.42
C LEU A 112 4.04 1.66 -3.12
N CYS A 113 2.99 1.73 -2.32
CA CYS A 113 2.36 0.58 -1.71
C CYS A 113 1.38 -0.10 -2.70
N ALA A 114 0.79 0.66 -3.64
CA ALA A 114 0.11 0.14 -4.83
C ALA A 114 1.08 -0.48 -5.85
N GLY A 115 2.23 0.17 -6.10
CA GLY A 115 3.26 -0.36 -6.98
C GLY A 115 3.83 -1.69 -6.47
N PHE A 116 4.07 -1.80 -5.16
CA PHE A 116 4.48 -3.06 -4.53
C PHE A 116 3.43 -4.16 -4.71
N GLU A 117 2.14 -3.84 -4.57
CA GLU A 117 1.04 -4.79 -4.74
C GLU A 117 0.98 -5.34 -6.16
N ILE A 118 1.09 -4.47 -7.17
CA ILE A 118 1.18 -4.85 -8.59
C ILE A 118 2.39 -5.77 -8.81
N TRP A 119 3.57 -5.39 -8.33
CA TRP A 119 4.78 -6.21 -8.47
C TRP A 119 4.66 -7.59 -7.80
N ALA A 120 4.08 -7.65 -6.60
CA ALA A 120 3.86 -8.90 -5.86
C ALA A 120 2.89 -9.83 -6.58
N ILE A 121 1.88 -9.27 -7.23
CA ILE A 121 0.94 -10.01 -8.06
C ILE A 121 1.64 -10.56 -9.30
N PHE A 122 2.35 -9.71 -10.05
CA PHE A 122 3.04 -10.11 -11.27
C PHE A 122 4.07 -11.21 -11.01
N SER A 123 4.82 -11.11 -9.91
CA SER A 123 5.80 -12.14 -9.52
C SER A 123 5.15 -13.48 -9.15
N ASN A 124 3.95 -13.47 -8.56
CA ASN A 124 3.17 -14.68 -8.29
C ASN A 124 2.41 -15.23 -9.51
N LEU A 125 2.07 -14.39 -10.49
CA LEU A 125 1.38 -14.79 -11.73
C LEU A 125 2.33 -15.31 -12.82
N ARG A 126 3.62 -14.95 -12.76
CA ARG A 126 4.66 -15.39 -13.71
C ARG A 126 4.72 -16.92 -13.94
N PRO A 127 4.50 -17.79 -12.93
CA PRO A 127 4.44 -19.25 -13.13
C PRO A 127 3.16 -19.73 -13.87
N PHE A 128 2.08 -18.96 -13.84
CA PHE A 128 0.81 -19.35 -14.47
C PHE A 128 0.81 -19.09 -15.99
N SER A 129 1.44 -18.01 -16.44
CA SER A 129 1.60 -17.73 -17.88
C SER A 129 2.49 -18.74 -18.60
N ALA A 130 3.51 -19.29 -17.92
CA ALA A 130 4.38 -20.32 -18.48
C ALA A 130 3.67 -21.67 -18.73
N LYS A 131 2.53 -21.93 -18.08
CA LYS A 131 1.72 -23.14 -18.32
C LYS A 131 0.74 -23.03 -19.48
N GLN A 132 0.54 -21.83 -20.04
CA GLN A 132 -0.40 -21.59 -21.14
C GLN A 132 0.23 -21.64 -22.53
N VAL A 133 1.53 -21.91 -22.65
CA VAL A 133 2.15 -22.19 -23.96
C VAL A 133 1.94 -23.68 -24.26
N PRO A 134 1.11 -24.04 -25.26
CA PRO A 134 1.08 -25.41 -25.74
C PRO A 134 2.50 -25.76 -26.21
N LYS A 135 3.06 -26.87 -25.72
CA LYS A 135 4.22 -27.46 -26.35
C LYS A 135 3.76 -27.95 -27.72
N GLU A 136 4.19 -27.26 -28.77
CA GLU A 136 4.17 -27.80 -30.14
C GLU A 136 4.99 -29.09 -30.23
#